data_AF-A0A0S8D114-F1
#
_entry.id   AF-A0A0S8D114-F1
#
_cell.length_a   1.000
_cell.length_b   1.000
_cell.length_c   1.000
_cell.angle_alpha   90.00
_cell.angle_beta   90.00
_cell.angle_gamma   90.00
#
_symmetry.space_group_name_H-M   'P 1'
#
loop_
_entity.id
_entity.type
_entity.pdbx_description
1 polymer ?
#
loop_
_entity_poly.entity_id
_entity_poly.type
_entity_poly.pdbx_seq_one_letter_code
_entity_poly.pdbx_strand_id
1 'polypeptide(L)'
;TTNCICFFGGDPGPHVLHALKAAKVALRNNAHRILRICWETNGAIAQPYLNMMAKVSLRSGGSIKFDLKAWDEGLHKALCGVTNKGTLENLETLGQWTFQRPAPPFLVASTLLVPGYVDEQEVDAIARYLSSLNPDIPYSLLAFYPQFCLNDLPTTSRRHALRCQEIAHNAGIRRTHIGNAHMLGDEY
;
A
#
# COMPACT_ATOMS: atom_id res chain seq x y z
N THR A 1 -18.86 5.04 17.42
CA THR A 1 -18.84 3.60 17.10
C THR A 1 -17.80 3.33 16.03
N THR A 2 -17.00 2.28 16.18
CA THR A 2 -15.90 1.95 15.24
C THR A 2 -16.44 1.27 13.99
N ASN A 3 -16.28 1.90 12.81
CA ASN A 3 -16.81 1.40 11.53
C ASN A 3 -15.82 0.52 10.74
N CYS A 4 -14.57 0.41 11.20
CA CYS A 4 -13.55 -0.42 10.58
C CYS A 4 -12.54 -1.00 11.60
N ILE A 5 -12.01 -2.18 11.33
CA ILE A 5 -10.83 -2.74 11.99
C ILE A 5 -9.76 -2.92 10.91
N CYS A 6 -8.59 -2.33 11.12
CA CYS A 6 -7.45 -2.45 10.22
C CYS A 6 -6.36 -3.27 10.90
N PHE A 7 -5.84 -4.29 10.23
CA PHE A 7 -4.67 -5.04 10.70
C PHE A 7 -3.41 -4.48 10.02
N PHE A 8 -2.53 -3.89 10.82
CA PHE A 8 -1.28 -3.24 10.42
C PHE A 8 -0.30 -3.24 11.60
N GLY A 9 0.90 -2.67 11.42
CA GLY A 9 1.95 -2.60 12.44
C GLY A 9 3.29 -2.89 11.78
N GLY A 10 3.80 -4.10 11.96
CA GLY A 10 4.75 -4.68 11.00
C GLY A 10 4.00 -5.14 9.75
N ASP A 11 3.89 -6.45 9.57
CA ASP A 11 3.03 -7.05 8.54
C ASP A 11 2.05 -8.04 9.22
N PRO A 12 0.78 -8.12 8.79
CA PRO A 12 -0.18 -9.06 9.38
C PRO A 12 0.06 -10.52 8.93
N GLY A 13 0.83 -10.74 7.87
CA GLY A 13 1.16 -12.03 7.26
C GLY A 13 1.67 -13.10 8.23
N PRO A 14 2.70 -12.83 9.05
CA PRO A 14 3.22 -13.77 10.04
C PRO A 14 2.17 -14.33 11.01
N HIS A 15 1.09 -13.57 11.26
CA HIS A 15 -0.01 -13.96 12.15
C HIS A 15 -1.37 -13.97 11.44
N VAL A 16 -1.38 -14.21 10.13
CA VAL A 16 -2.57 -14.02 9.28
C VAL A 16 -3.76 -14.89 9.70
N LEU A 17 -3.52 -16.12 10.18
CA LEU A 17 -4.59 -17.00 10.66
C LEU A 17 -5.27 -16.45 11.92
N HIS A 18 -4.50 -15.91 12.85
CA HIS A 18 -5.02 -15.25 14.04
C HIS A 18 -5.83 -14.00 13.65
N ALA A 19 -5.26 -13.15 12.79
CA ALA A 19 -5.93 -11.93 12.34
C ALA A 19 -7.23 -12.22 11.58
N LEU A 20 -7.26 -13.25 10.71
CA LEU A 20 -8.46 -13.71 10.01
C LEU A 20 -9.51 -14.27 10.98
N LYS A 21 -9.09 -14.99 12.03
CA LYS A 21 -10.01 -15.47 13.07
C LYS A 21 -10.62 -14.31 13.84
N ALA A 22 -9.81 -13.34 14.26
CA ALA A 22 -10.25 -12.12 14.92
C ALA A 22 -11.25 -11.34 14.05
N ALA A 23 -10.94 -11.14 12.76
CA ALA A 23 -11.83 -10.50 11.80
C ALA A 23 -13.19 -11.20 11.70
N LYS A 24 -13.20 -12.53 11.58
CA LYS A 24 -14.44 -13.33 11.51
C LYS A 24 -15.27 -13.24 12.79
N VAL A 25 -14.63 -13.23 13.97
CA VAL A 25 -15.32 -13.04 15.26
C VAL A 25 -15.92 -11.63 15.33
N ALA A 26 -15.15 -10.61 14.98
CA ALA A 26 -15.60 -9.22 14.99
C ALA A 26 -16.81 -9.02 14.05
N LEU A 27 -16.75 -9.55 12.83
CA LEU A 27 -17.87 -9.48 11.89
C LEU A 27 -19.13 -10.17 12.41
N ARG A 28 -19.01 -11.36 13.01
CA ARG A 28 -20.16 -12.08 13.61
C ARG A 28 -20.80 -11.27 14.74
N ASN A 29 -19.98 -10.72 15.64
CA ASN A 29 -20.47 -9.94 16.79
C ASN A 29 -21.06 -8.58 16.40
N ASN A 30 -20.83 -8.13 15.16
CA ASN A 30 -21.30 -6.84 14.65
C ASN A 30 -22.20 -6.99 13.41
N ALA A 31 -22.86 -8.15 13.24
CA ALA A 31 -23.67 -8.44 12.06
C ALA A 31 -24.85 -7.47 11.84
N HIS A 32 -25.27 -6.74 12.88
CA HIS A 32 -26.35 -5.74 12.84
C HIS A 32 -25.90 -4.36 12.35
N ARG A 33 -24.61 -4.16 12.05
CA ARG A 33 -24.06 -2.86 11.65
C ARG A 33 -22.92 -3.02 10.64
N ILE A 34 -22.53 -1.91 10.02
CA ILE A 34 -21.37 -1.88 9.15
C ILE A 34 -20.09 -2.01 10.00
N LEU A 35 -19.28 -3.01 9.69
CA LEU A 35 -17.92 -3.17 10.18
C LEU A 35 -17.03 -3.64 9.03
N ARG A 36 -16.13 -2.77 8.59
CA ARG A 36 -15.16 -3.05 7.51
C ARG A 36 -13.91 -3.71 8.08
N ILE A 37 -13.36 -4.68 7.37
CA ILE A 37 -12.06 -5.27 7.69
C ILE A 37 -11.04 -4.85 6.65
N CYS A 38 -9.99 -4.17 7.12
CA CYS A 38 -8.92 -3.66 6.28
C CYS A 38 -7.57 -4.25 6.69
N TRP A 39 -6.61 -4.18 5.78
CA TRP A 39 -5.26 -4.69 5.97
C TRP A 39 -4.25 -3.70 5.40
N GLU A 40 -3.14 -3.49 6.08
CA GLU A 40 -1.94 -2.86 5.51
C GLU A 40 -0.82 -3.90 5.53
N THR A 41 -0.19 -4.13 4.39
CA THR A 41 0.78 -5.20 4.20
C THR A 41 1.88 -4.78 3.24
N ASN A 42 3.07 -5.37 3.38
CA ASN A 42 4.15 -5.29 2.39
C ASN A 42 3.87 -6.13 1.13
N GLY A 43 2.77 -6.88 1.09
CA GLY A 43 2.33 -7.67 -0.06
C GLY A 43 3.03 -9.03 -0.21
N ALA A 44 4.00 -9.37 0.62
CA ALA A 44 4.72 -10.65 0.59
C ALA A 44 3.96 -11.75 1.34
N ILE A 45 2.67 -11.94 0.99
CA ILE A 45 1.77 -12.92 1.61
C ILE A 45 1.63 -14.16 0.73
N ALA A 46 1.66 -15.36 1.30
CA ALA A 46 1.36 -16.57 0.52
C ALA A 46 -0.07 -16.54 -0.03
N GLN A 47 -0.25 -16.86 -1.31
CA GLN A 47 -1.53 -16.69 -2.03
C GLN A 47 -2.78 -17.25 -1.32
N PRO A 48 -2.76 -18.44 -0.67
CA PRO A 48 -3.95 -18.94 0.03
C PRO A 48 -4.45 -17.97 1.10
N TYR A 49 -3.54 -17.34 1.84
CA TYR A 49 -3.88 -16.40 2.90
C TYR A 49 -4.26 -15.03 2.35
N LEU A 50 -3.60 -14.57 1.29
CA LEU A 50 -3.97 -13.35 0.58
C LEU A 50 -5.41 -13.43 0.06
N ASN A 51 -5.78 -14.56 -0.54
CA ASN A 51 -7.15 -14.83 -1.00
C ASN A 51 -8.17 -14.81 0.15
N MET A 52 -7.79 -15.29 1.34
CA MET A 52 -8.65 -15.21 2.52
C MET A 52 -8.82 -13.77 3.01
N MET A 53 -7.75 -12.98 3.07
CA MET A 53 -7.77 -11.56 3.43
C MET A 53 -8.67 -10.78 2.45
N ALA A 54 -8.45 -10.98 1.15
CA ALA A 54 -9.21 -10.37 0.06
C ALA A 54 -10.70 -10.65 0.15
N LYS A 55 -11.10 -11.92 0.34
CA LYS A 55 -12.51 -12.31 0.51
C LYS A 55 -13.16 -11.65 1.72
N VAL A 56 -12.44 -11.53 2.84
CA VAL A 56 -12.96 -10.87 4.05
C VAL A 56 -13.15 -9.37 3.83
N SER A 57 -12.18 -8.70 3.20
CA SER A 57 -12.25 -7.28 2.89
C SER A 57 -13.34 -6.95 1.86
N LEU A 58 -13.42 -7.69 0.76
CA LEU A 58 -14.50 -7.52 -0.22
C LEU A 58 -15.88 -7.65 0.42
N ARG A 59 -16.13 -8.73 1.17
CA ARG A 59 -17.43 -8.98 1.80
C ARG A 59 -17.81 -7.96 2.86
N SER A 60 -16.84 -7.45 3.61
CA SER A 60 -17.07 -6.45 4.66
C SER A 60 -17.07 -5.01 4.13
N GLY A 61 -16.70 -4.80 2.87
CA GLY A 61 -16.51 -3.47 2.27
C GLY A 61 -15.23 -2.75 2.73
N GLY A 62 -14.27 -3.46 3.31
CA GLY A 62 -12.96 -2.95 3.70
C GLY A 62 -11.89 -3.12 2.62
N SER A 63 -10.70 -2.60 2.86
CA SER A 63 -9.66 -2.40 1.84
C SER A 63 -8.34 -3.09 2.19
N ILE A 64 -7.55 -3.40 1.18
CA ILE A 64 -6.17 -3.88 1.34
C ILE A 64 -5.23 -2.81 0.81
N LYS A 65 -4.30 -2.36 1.64
CA LYS A 65 -3.26 -1.40 1.27
C LYS A 65 -1.93 -2.13 1.14
N PHE A 66 -1.34 -2.05 -0.04
CA PHE A 66 -0.02 -2.61 -0.36
C PHE A 66 1.03 -1.50 -0.28
N ASP A 67 2.06 -1.74 0.53
CA ASP A 67 3.26 -0.91 0.55
C ASP A 67 4.26 -1.41 -0.50
N LEU A 68 4.39 -0.67 -1.60
CA LEU A 68 5.37 -0.89 -2.65
C LEU A 68 6.62 -0.07 -2.33
N LYS A 69 7.70 -0.77 -1.92
CA LYS A 69 8.89 -0.13 -1.36
C LYS A 69 9.86 0.39 -2.42
N ALA A 70 10.00 -0.33 -3.54
CA ALA A 70 10.84 0.00 -4.68
C ALA A 70 10.44 -0.88 -5.88
N TRP A 71 10.55 -0.33 -7.09
CA TRP A 71 10.41 -1.04 -8.36
C TRP A 71 11.68 -1.82 -8.71
N ASP A 72 12.86 -1.20 -8.63
CA ASP A 72 14.10 -1.91 -8.88
C ASP A 72 14.32 -3.02 -7.84
N GLU A 73 14.57 -4.25 -8.33
CA GLU A 73 14.71 -5.41 -7.46
C GLU A 73 15.96 -5.30 -6.57
N GLY A 74 17.04 -4.68 -7.07
CA GLY A 74 18.28 -4.46 -6.32
C GLY A 74 18.07 -3.50 -5.17
N LEU A 75 17.44 -2.36 -5.44
CA LEU A 75 17.05 -1.37 -4.44
C LEU A 75 16.07 -1.97 -3.42
N HIS A 76 15.06 -2.71 -3.88
CA HIS A 76 14.14 -3.38 -2.97
C HIS A 76 14.85 -4.36 -2.04
N LYS A 77 15.82 -5.13 -2.55
CA LYS A 77 16.66 -6.00 -1.72
C LYS A 77 17.52 -5.20 -0.75
N ALA A 78 18.06 -4.06 -1.15
CA ALA A 78 18.84 -3.20 -0.25
C ALA A 78 17.99 -2.64 0.90
N LEU A 79 16.76 -2.21 0.60
CA LEU A 79 15.85 -1.63 1.59
C LEU A 79 15.14 -2.68 2.47
N CYS A 80 14.84 -3.87 1.93
CA CYS A 80 13.94 -4.85 2.57
C CYS A 80 14.57 -6.23 2.80
N GLY A 81 15.77 -6.49 2.29
CA GLY A 81 16.46 -7.79 2.40
C GLY A 81 15.88 -8.91 1.52
N VAL A 82 14.85 -8.64 0.72
CA VAL A 82 14.14 -9.63 -0.12
C VAL A 82 13.75 -9.05 -1.48
N THR A 83 13.46 -9.93 -2.45
CA THR A 83 12.95 -9.54 -3.77
C THR A 83 11.52 -9.00 -3.70
N ASN A 84 11.16 -8.08 -4.61
CA ASN A 84 9.79 -7.55 -4.75
C ASN A 84 8.87 -8.41 -5.62
N LYS A 85 9.38 -9.44 -6.29
CA LYS A 85 8.62 -10.26 -7.25
C LYS A 85 7.30 -10.78 -6.67
N GLY A 86 7.34 -11.41 -5.49
CA GLY A 86 6.14 -11.93 -4.84
C GLY A 86 5.13 -10.83 -4.46
N THR A 87 5.59 -9.64 -4.08
CA THR A 87 4.73 -8.49 -3.81
C THR A 87 4.04 -8.01 -5.08
N LEU A 88 4.75 -7.92 -6.21
CA LEU A 88 4.19 -7.50 -7.50
C LEU A 88 3.20 -8.53 -8.06
N GLU A 89 3.52 -9.82 -8.01
CA GLU A 89 2.62 -10.93 -8.42
C GLU A 89 1.31 -10.92 -7.60
N ASN A 90 1.42 -10.69 -6.29
CA ASN A 90 0.25 -10.59 -5.42
C ASN A 90 -0.56 -9.32 -5.68
N LEU A 91 0.10 -8.21 -5.98
CA LEU A 91 -0.54 -6.95 -6.36
C LEU A 91 -1.35 -7.12 -7.65
N GLU A 92 -0.77 -7.76 -8.67
CA GLU A 92 -1.47 -8.10 -9.93
C GLU A 92 -2.70 -8.97 -9.67
N THR A 93 -2.54 -10.02 -8.85
CA THR A 93 -3.63 -10.91 -8.47
C THR A 93 -4.80 -10.14 -7.86
N LEU A 94 -4.54 -9.23 -6.91
CA LEU A 94 -5.59 -8.41 -6.31
C LEU A 94 -6.06 -7.26 -7.21
N GLY A 95 -5.21 -6.79 -8.13
CA GLY A 95 -5.55 -5.80 -9.15
C GLY A 95 -6.76 -6.23 -9.96
N GLN A 96 -6.81 -7.51 -10.36
CA GLN A 96 -7.96 -8.09 -11.06
C GLN A 96 -9.26 -8.10 -10.23
N TRP A 97 -9.16 -8.08 -8.90
CA TRP A 97 -10.32 -8.10 -8.01
C TRP A 97 -10.90 -6.70 -7.79
N THR A 98 -10.18 -5.64 -8.14
CA THR A 98 -10.61 -4.25 -7.94
C THR A 98 -11.91 -3.93 -8.69
N PHE A 99 -12.13 -4.53 -9.85
CA PHE A 99 -13.36 -4.38 -10.64
C PHE A 99 -14.61 -4.90 -9.94
N GLN A 100 -14.48 -5.80 -8.95
CA GLN A 100 -15.62 -6.30 -8.18
C GLN A 100 -16.20 -5.23 -7.25
N ARG A 101 -15.40 -4.22 -6.87
CA ARG A 101 -15.83 -3.14 -5.97
C ARG A 101 -15.05 -1.84 -6.23
N PRO A 102 -15.57 -0.96 -7.11
CA PRO A 102 -14.92 0.32 -7.41
C PRO A 102 -14.90 1.30 -6.22
N ALA A 103 -15.94 1.27 -5.37
CA ALA A 103 -16.10 2.19 -4.24
C ALA A 103 -16.71 1.51 -2.99
N PRO A 104 -16.17 1.77 -1.78
CA PRO A 104 -14.83 2.30 -1.54
C PRO A 104 -13.74 1.43 -2.23
N PRO A 105 -12.53 1.93 -2.47
CA PRO A 105 -11.50 1.17 -3.18
C PRO A 105 -11.19 -0.16 -2.46
N PHE A 106 -11.17 -1.27 -3.19
CA PHE A 106 -10.78 -2.57 -2.62
C PHE A 106 -9.29 -2.67 -2.37
N LEU A 107 -8.48 -2.21 -3.33
CA LEU A 107 -7.03 -2.20 -3.27
C LEU A 107 -6.56 -0.75 -3.26
N VAL A 108 -5.54 -0.47 -2.46
CA VAL A 108 -4.83 0.82 -2.39
C VAL A 108 -3.34 0.51 -2.43
N ALA A 109 -2.56 1.33 -3.11
CA ALA A 109 -1.10 1.26 -3.11
C ALA A 109 -0.50 2.43 -2.35
N SER A 110 0.68 2.22 -1.76
CA SER A 110 1.49 3.27 -1.15
C SER A 110 2.97 3.06 -1.40
N THR A 111 3.71 4.16 -1.48
CA THR A 111 5.17 4.16 -1.57
C THR A 111 5.72 5.25 -0.66
N LEU A 112 6.76 4.93 0.10
CA LEU A 112 7.49 5.89 0.94
C LEU A 112 8.60 6.52 0.10
N LEU A 113 8.61 7.85 -0.01
CA LEU A 113 9.56 8.59 -0.84
C LEU A 113 10.88 8.83 -0.08
N VAL A 114 11.72 7.80 0.01
CA VAL A 114 13.01 7.87 0.70
C VAL A 114 14.02 8.66 -0.16
N PRO A 115 14.49 9.84 0.27
CA PRO A 115 15.41 10.66 -0.51
C PRO A 115 16.69 9.91 -0.89
N GLY A 116 17.06 9.96 -2.18
CA GLY A 116 18.23 9.31 -2.74
C GLY A 116 18.04 7.83 -3.10
N TYR A 117 16.92 7.22 -2.68
CA TYR A 117 16.62 5.82 -2.93
C TYR A 117 15.37 5.66 -3.80
N VAL A 118 14.25 6.25 -3.39
CA VAL A 118 12.96 6.15 -4.10
C VAL A 118 12.66 7.49 -4.73
N ASP A 119 13.07 7.64 -5.98
CA ASP A 119 12.99 8.86 -6.76
C ASP A 119 11.82 8.84 -7.76
N GLU A 120 11.80 9.84 -8.65
CA GLU A 120 10.85 9.96 -9.74
C GLU A 120 10.79 8.73 -10.67
N GLN A 121 11.91 8.04 -10.90
CA GLN A 121 11.97 6.90 -11.82
C GLN A 121 11.29 5.67 -11.20
N GLU A 122 11.55 5.42 -9.92
CA GLU A 122 10.89 4.37 -9.15
C GLU A 122 9.38 4.58 -9.11
N VAL A 123 8.94 5.83 -8.89
CA VAL A 123 7.52 6.19 -8.86
C VAL A 123 6.87 6.06 -10.25
N ASP A 124 7.52 6.48 -11.34
CA ASP A 124 7.00 6.30 -12.70
C ASP A 124 6.77 4.81 -13.01
N ALA A 125 7.74 3.96 -12.68
CA ALA A 125 7.65 2.53 -12.95
C ALA A 125 6.52 1.86 -12.14
N ILE A 126 6.42 2.15 -10.83
CA ILE A 126 5.32 1.66 -9.99
C ILE A 126 3.98 2.16 -10.51
N ALA A 127 3.87 3.45 -10.85
CA ALA A 127 2.64 4.05 -11.31
C ALA A 127 2.18 3.50 -12.67
N ARG A 128 3.10 3.27 -13.62
CA ARG A 128 2.78 2.62 -14.89
C ARG A 128 2.27 1.19 -14.68
N TYR A 129 2.92 0.45 -13.78
CA TYR A 129 2.49 -0.90 -13.46
C TYR A 129 1.09 -0.91 -12.84
N LEU A 130 0.84 -0.08 -11.82
CA LEU A 130 -0.48 0.09 -11.21
C LEU A 130 -1.54 0.51 -12.24
N SER A 131 -1.22 1.46 -13.12
CA SER A 131 -2.11 1.97 -14.17
C SER A 131 -2.48 0.87 -15.17
N SER A 132 -1.53 -0.02 -15.50
CA SER A 132 -1.77 -1.18 -16.36
C SER A 132 -2.71 -2.22 -15.73
N LEU A 133 -2.71 -2.33 -14.39
CA LEU A 133 -3.63 -3.22 -13.66
C LEU A 133 -5.03 -2.60 -13.56
N ASN A 134 -5.10 -1.37 -13.04
CA ASN A 134 -6.30 -0.56 -13.00
C ASN A 134 -5.94 0.89 -12.62
N PRO A 135 -6.19 1.89 -13.50
CA PRO A 135 -5.85 3.30 -13.25
C PRO A 135 -6.63 3.94 -12.09
N ASP A 136 -7.70 3.28 -11.63
CA ASP A 136 -8.46 3.71 -10.47
C ASP A 136 -7.85 3.26 -9.14
N ILE A 137 -6.85 2.36 -9.09
CA ILE A 137 -6.21 2.00 -7.81
C ILE A 137 -5.61 3.27 -7.18
N PRO A 138 -6.06 3.72 -6.00
CA PRO A 138 -5.50 4.89 -5.36
C PRO A 138 -4.04 4.65 -4.99
N TYR A 139 -3.19 5.63 -5.25
CA TYR A 139 -1.77 5.56 -4.97
C TYR A 139 -1.34 6.69 -4.03
N SER A 140 -0.90 6.32 -2.83
CA SER A 140 -0.45 7.26 -1.80
C SER A 140 1.07 7.35 -1.76
N LEU A 141 1.60 8.55 -1.99
CA LEU A 141 3.02 8.85 -1.85
C LEU A 141 3.26 9.41 -0.44
N LEU A 142 4.05 8.72 0.37
CA LEU A 142 4.25 9.03 1.77
C LEU A 142 5.58 9.76 1.98
N ALA A 143 5.57 10.78 2.81
CA ALA A 143 6.78 11.49 3.20
C ALA A 143 7.64 10.61 4.15
N PHE A 144 8.93 10.53 3.88
CA PHE A 144 9.94 9.93 4.72
C PHE A 144 10.38 10.91 5.82
N TYR A 145 10.64 10.36 7.01
CA TYR A 145 11.21 11.08 8.14
C TYR A 145 12.42 10.30 8.67
N PRO A 146 13.59 10.95 8.82
CA PRO A 146 14.83 10.26 9.17
C PRO A 146 14.84 9.80 10.63
N GLN A 147 14.69 8.50 10.83
CA GLN A 147 14.65 7.86 12.15
C GLN A 147 15.33 6.49 12.06
N PHE A 148 15.74 5.95 13.22
CA PHE A 148 16.33 4.62 13.35
C PHE A 148 17.60 4.47 12.50
N CYS A 149 17.65 3.51 11.56
CA CYS A 149 18.83 3.20 10.76
C CYS A 149 19.08 4.14 9.57
N LEU A 150 18.14 5.04 9.24
CA LEU A 150 18.25 5.99 8.12
C LEU A 150 18.12 7.42 8.64
N ASN A 151 18.84 7.74 9.72
CA ASN A 151 18.78 9.04 10.39
C ASN A 151 19.73 10.10 9.80
N ASP A 152 20.51 9.73 8.80
CA ASP A 152 21.48 10.54 8.06
C ASP A 152 20.91 11.15 6.77
N LEU A 153 19.70 10.73 6.37
CA LEU A 153 18.99 11.26 5.21
C LEU A 153 18.15 12.50 5.58
N PRO A 154 17.85 13.40 4.63
CA PRO A 154 16.87 14.45 4.85
C PRO A 154 15.45 13.88 4.90
N THR A 155 14.48 14.67 5.37
CA THR A 155 13.06 14.42 5.11
C THR A 155 12.76 14.50 3.61
N THR A 156 11.69 13.87 3.12
CA THR A 156 11.24 14.11 1.74
C THR A 156 10.94 15.59 1.52
N SER A 157 11.52 16.19 0.48
CA SER A 157 11.21 17.57 0.12
C SER A 157 9.80 17.70 -0.49
N ARG A 158 9.17 18.86 -0.32
CA ARG A 158 7.91 19.19 -0.99
C ARG A 158 8.03 19.07 -2.51
N ARG A 159 9.16 19.54 -3.05
CA ARG A 159 9.46 19.49 -4.48
C ARG A 159 9.50 18.04 -4.98
N HIS A 160 10.23 17.16 -4.30
CA HIS A 160 10.30 15.75 -4.66
C HIS A 160 8.91 15.09 -4.61
N ALA A 161 8.16 15.30 -3.53
CA ALA A 161 6.82 14.72 -3.39
C ALA A 161 5.85 15.17 -4.49
N LEU A 162 5.86 16.46 -4.85
CA LEU A 162 5.00 17.02 -5.90
C LEU A 162 5.40 16.49 -7.29
N ARG A 163 6.70 16.37 -7.59
CA ARG A 163 7.18 15.79 -8.86
C ARG A 163 6.77 14.33 -9.00
N CYS A 164 6.94 13.54 -7.94
CA CYS A 164 6.49 12.15 -7.91
C CYS A 164 4.97 12.03 -8.08
N GLN A 165 4.19 12.94 -7.48
CA GLN A 165 2.74 12.96 -7.66
C GLN A 165 2.34 13.27 -9.10
N GLU A 166 2.98 14.25 -9.73
CA GLU A 166 2.76 14.62 -11.13
C GLU A 166 3.12 13.45 -12.07
N ILE A 167 4.25 12.80 -11.84
CA ILE A 167 4.69 11.63 -12.61
C ILE A 167 3.69 10.49 -12.49
N ALA A 168 3.23 10.17 -11.27
CA ALA A 168 2.23 9.13 -11.08
C ALA A 168 0.92 9.44 -11.82
N HIS A 169 0.51 10.71 -11.85
CA HIS A 169 -0.64 11.15 -12.63
C HIS A 169 -0.40 10.99 -14.14
N ASN A 170 0.77 11.40 -14.65
CA ASN A 170 1.15 11.28 -16.05
C ASN A 170 1.31 9.82 -16.53
N ALA A 171 1.62 8.90 -15.61
CA ALA A 171 1.61 7.46 -15.86
C ALA A 171 0.18 6.86 -15.93
N GLY A 172 -0.86 7.65 -15.67
CA GLY A 172 -2.27 7.30 -15.85
C GLY A 172 -3.03 6.99 -14.56
N ILE A 173 -2.42 7.14 -13.39
CA ILE A 173 -3.13 6.98 -12.11
C ILE A 173 -4.07 8.15 -11.89
N ARG A 174 -5.37 7.86 -11.74
CA ARG A 174 -6.40 8.91 -11.58
C ARG A 174 -6.49 9.47 -10.17
N ARG A 175 -6.03 8.70 -9.17
CA ARG A 175 -6.19 9.01 -7.75
C ARG A 175 -4.84 8.95 -7.03
N THR A 176 -4.11 10.05 -7.04
CA THR A 176 -2.86 10.20 -6.28
C THR A 176 -3.09 11.04 -5.03
N HIS A 177 -2.34 10.75 -3.97
CA HIS A 177 -2.40 11.53 -2.72
C HIS A 177 -1.01 11.59 -2.08
N ILE A 178 -0.58 12.78 -1.68
CA ILE A 178 0.60 12.93 -0.83
C ILE A 178 0.18 12.75 0.63
N GLY A 179 0.51 11.60 1.19
CA GLY A 179 0.32 11.29 2.60
C GLY A 179 1.26 12.13 3.47
N ASN A 180 0.87 12.29 4.75
CA ASN A 180 1.68 12.91 5.80
C ASN A 180 2.44 14.19 5.36
N ALA A 181 1.80 15.03 4.55
CA ALA A 181 2.41 16.21 3.93
C ALA A 181 2.96 17.27 4.90
N HIS A 182 2.56 17.20 6.18
CA HIS A 182 3.11 18.03 7.25
C HIS A 182 4.56 17.65 7.62
N MET A 183 5.03 16.46 7.22
CA MET A 183 6.41 16.00 7.41
C MET A 183 7.35 16.39 6.26
N LEU A 184 6.83 17.03 5.20
CA LEU A 184 7.66 17.45 4.06
C LEU A 184 8.53 18.65 4.44
N GLY A 185 9.83 18.53 4.13
CA GLY A 185 10.81 19.61 4.26
C GLY A 185 11.08 20.35 2.95
N ASP A 186 12.13 21.17 2.96
CA ASP A 186 12.55 21.98 1.81
C ASP A 186 13.83 21.44 1.13
N GLU A 187 14.65 20.68 1.86
CA GLU A 187 15.91 20.13 1.37
C GLU A 187 15.71 18.77 0.68
N TYR A 188 16.52 18.51 -0.36
CA TYR A 188 16.47 17.44 -1.37
C TYR A 188 15.83 17.82 -2.72
#